data_AF-A0A9P8NJ06-F1
#
_entry.id   AF-A0A9P8NJ06-F1
#
_cell.length_a   1.000
_cell.length_b   1.000
_cell.length_c   1.000
_cell.angle_alpha   90.00
_cell.angle_beta   90.00
_cell.angle_gamma   90.00
#
_symmetry.space_group_name_H-M   'P 1'
#
loop_
_entity.id
_entity.type
_entity.pdbx_description
1 polymer ?
#
loop_
_entity_poly.entity_id
_entity_poly.type
_entity_poly.pdbx_seq_one_letter_code
_entity_poly.pdbx_strand_id
1 'polypeptide(L)'
;MRPSIISLVALSLFLGLAYAGGVEEDKRDNVCTVKANGKQKDDVPNLLRAFNECGNGGTIIFPEDQSYWIGARLNPVLNDVSVQWRGKWTFSDNFDYWRNNSFPVAFQNHRAGFLLVDSTSPLMDTVPEASMATAIRDIPQKRASHNLDRCRSSFGTSMKLMSGTFVKDPPLWSLNIINGTNMRFNSIYCNATSVDAPYGHNWFADTMDAVNIQPTNFVYQGGDDCIAIKPRSYNIDIEDVTCVGGNGIAIGSLDQYLEDSNVENVRVDKLNVAPLQTDYCLGIGNLIRSALLDPQNKDEQLHFYSSSGGNAGLAAVIAARDLGYPCTVVVPFSTKPMMINKLWAAGAADVIQHGASWSDADTYLRKNYIYNQDTQHSSRRNIYLCPYDHPEIWKGAATMVSEMVDQLPPRDPSSTCNFPADAIVCSVGGGGLFNGIVEGVDSYLQSQAMNGKGNARRNVKILAAETHGADSLALSLQHGSLQSLPGITSLATSLGAVCVAEKTFQYASSPPAGIDVASVVGSDAEAARGVLRLADDLRLQVELACGISVEVAVGGRLRNLIPDLTPNSRVVIVVCGGSNITAEMIAEYRHQLESGWN
;
A
#
# COMPACT_ATOMS: atom_id res chain seq x y z
N MET A 1 -62.60 56.44 4.45
CA MET A 1 -61.47 57.07 5.17
C MET A 1 -60.66 55.98 5.86
N ARG A 2 -59.34 56.20 5.98
CA ARG A 2 -58.28 55.28 6.47
C ARG A 2 -57.94 54.05 5.58
N PRO A 3 -56.67 53.58 5.60
CA PRO A 3 -56.08 52.81 4.50
C PRO A 3 -55.29 51.54 4.94
N SER A 4 -54.56 50.93 3.98
CA SER A 4 -53.44 49.98 4.19
C SER A 4 -53.86 48.59 4.72
N ILE A 5 -53.16 47.48 4.43
CA ILE A 5 -51.75 47.26 4.08
C ILE A 5 -51.65 46.25 2.92
N ILE A 6 -50.80 46.52 1.93
CA ILE A 6 -50.28 45.49 1.00
C ILE A 6 -48.81 45.31 1.34
N SER A 7 -48.42 44.08 1.71
CA SER A 7 -47.02 43.77 2.07
C SER A 7 -46.11 43.86 0.86
N LEU A 8 -45.07 44.70 0.94
CA LEU A 8 -43.88 44.51 0.11
C LEU A 8 -43.16 43.24 0.55
N VAL A 9 -43.06 42.26 -0.34
CA VAL A 9 -42.07 41.19 -0.20
C VAL A 9 -40.72 41.77 -0.60
N ALA A 10 -39.85 41.98 0.39
CA ALA A 10 -38.47 42.36 0.14
C ALA A 10 -37.72 41.17 -0.47
N LEU A 11 -37.54 41.17 -1.79
CA LEU A 11 -36.71 40.19 -2.48
C LEU A 11 -35.23 40.54 -2.23
N SER A 12 -34.66 39.95 -1.18
CA SER A 12 -33.23 40.08 -0.88
C SER A 12 -32.40 39.38 -1.95
N LEU A 13 -31.93 40.14 -2.94
CA LEU A 13 -30.86 39.69 -3.83
C LEU A 13 -29.58 39.47 -3.00
N PHE A 14 -29.35 38.22 -2.62
CA PHE A 14 -27.99 37.74 -2.42
C PHE A 14 -27.28 37.77 -3.78
N LEU A 15 -26.58 38.88 -4.07
CA LEU A 15 -25.50 38.85 -5.04
C LEU A 15 -24.44 37.89 -4.48
N GLY A 16 -24.48 36.64 -4.94
CA GLY A 16 -23.32 35.77 -4.89
C GLY A 16 -22.23 36.44 -5.71
N LEU A 17 -21.24 37.02 -5.03
CA LEU A 17 -19.99 37.44 -5.65
C LEU A 17 -19.35 36.19 -6.27
N ALA A 18 -19.55 36.01 -7.58
CA ALA A 18 -18.79 35.06 -8.35
C ALA A 18 -17.34 35.55 -8.33
N TYR A 19 -16.50 34.92 -7.50
CA TYR A 19 -15.06 35.13 -7.53
C TYR A 19 -14.57 34.84 -8.95
N ALA A 20 -14.17 35.89 -9.66
CA ALA A 20 -13.48 35.76 -10.93
C ALA A 20 -12.03 35.36 -10.63
N GLY A 21 -11.60 34.20 -11.13
CA GLY A 21 -10.21 33.77 -11.06
C GLY A 21 -9.27 34.76 -11.77
N GLY A 22 -8.01 34.79 -11.35
CA GLY A 22 -7.05 35.79 -11.83
C GLY A 22 -5.73 35.79 -11.05
N VAL A 23 -4.96 36.86 -11.23
CA VAL A 23 -3.70 37.12 -10.52
C VAL A 23 -3.83 38.52 -9.93
N GLU A 24 -3.59 38.66 -8.64
CA GLU A 24 -3.52 39.92 -7.92
C GLU A 24 -2.04 40.25 -7.71
N GLU A 25 -1.58 41.34 -8.31
CA GLU A 25 -0.18 41.74 -8.38
C GLU A 25 0.08 42.94 -7.44
N ASP A 26 0.94 42.77 -6.45
CA ASP A 26 1.56 43.88 -5.73
C ASP A 26 2.90 44.25 -6.35
N LYS A 27 2.89 45.33 -7.14
CA LYS A 27 4.06 45.87 -7.84
C LYS A 27 5.13 46.48 -6.94
N ARG A 28 4.84 46.73 -5.66
CA ARG A 28 5.82 47.31 -4.72
C ARG A 28 6.74 46.24 -4.16
N ASP A 29 6.15 45.11 -3.80
CA ASP A 29 6.83 43.99 -3.14
C ASP A 29 7.10 42.80 -4.08
N ASN A 30 6.76 42.93 -5.38
CA ASN A 30 6.90 41.90 -6.42
C ASN A 30 6.17 40.59 -6.06
N VAL A 31 4.90 40.72 -5.64
CA VAL A 31 4.08 39.60 -5.15
C VAL A 31 2.90 39.32 -6.08
N CYS A 32 2.78 38.09 -6.56
CA CYS A 32 1.65 37.62 -7.37
C CYS A 32 0.82 36.60 -6.57
N THR A 33 -0.42 36.96 -6.21
CA THR A 33 -1.37 36.02 -5.58
C THR A 33 -2.35 35.49 -6.61
N VAL A 34 -2.38 34.17 -6.82
CA VAL A 34 -3.21 33.56 -7.88
C VAL A 34 -4.52 33.02 -7.33
N LYS A 35 -5.65 33.45 -7.87
CA LYS A 35 -7.00 32.95 -7.54
C LYS A 35 -7.47 31.98 -8.62
N ALA A 36 -7.95 30.82 -8.19
CA ALA A 36 -8.40 29.78 -9.11
C ALA A 36 -9.65 30.22 -9.88
N ASN A 37 -9.74 29.79 -11.14
CA ASN A 37 -10.92 29.97 -11.99
C ASN A 37 -12.13 29.16 -11.49
N GLY A 38 -11.86 28.06 -10.77
CA GLY A 38 -12.87 27.14 -10.25
C GLY A 38 -13.59 26.34 -11.34
N LYS A 39 -14.51 25.45 -10.92
CA LYS A 39 -15.37 24.63 -11.81
C LYS A 39 -14.60 23.85 -12.90
N GLN A 40 -13.38 23.38 -12.60
CA GLN A 40 -12.50 22.69 -13.56
C GLN A 40 -12.18 23.50 -14.84
N LYS A 41 -12.23 24.84 -14.76
CA LYS A 41 -11.73 25.71 -15.82
C LYS A 41 -10.22 25.84 -15.69
N ASP A 42 -9.49 25.58 -16.78
CA ASP A 42 -8.02 25.58 -16.81
C ASP A 42 -7.41 26.86 -16.23
N ASP A 43 -6.52 26.69 -15.23
CA ASP A 43 -5.83 27.74 -14.52
C ASP A 43 -4.45 28.06 -15.09
N VAL A 44 -3.91 27.21 -15.98
CA VAL A 44 -2.58 27.37 -16.59
C VAL A 44 -2.30 28.78 -17.15
N PRO A 45 -3.24 29.49 -17.81
CA PRO A 45 -3.01 30.88 -18.22
C PRO A 45 -2.75 31.86 -17.07
N ASN A 46 -3.42 31.69 -15.92
CA ASN A 46 -3.19 32.51 -14.73
C ASN A 46 -1.86 32.13 -14.05
N LEU A 47 -1.55 30.83 -14.00
CA LEU A 47 -0.28 30.33 -13.46
C LEU A 47 0.92 30.88 -14.24
N LEU A 48 0.92 30.71 -15.57
CA LEU A 48 1.98 31.21 -16.45
C LEU A 48 2.10 32.74 -16.39
N ARG A 49 0.99 33.47 -16.24
CA ARG A 49 1.05 34.93 -16.04
C ARG A 49 1.77 35.29 -14.74
N ALA A 50 1.41 34.67 -13.62
CA ALA A 50 2.07 34.92 -12.33
C ALA A 50 3.57 34.57 -12.34
N PHE A 51 3.95 33.48 -13.02
CA PHE A 51 5.36 33.13 -13.24
C PHE A 51 6.08 34.11 -14.16
N ASN A 52 5.42 34.67 -15.18
CA ASN A 52 6.03 35.68 -16.04
C ASN A 52 6.15 37.06 -15.36
N GLU A 53 5.20 37.43 -14.50
CA GLU A 53 5.16 38.73 -13.82
C GLU A 53 6.07 38.76 -12.59
N CYS A 54 5.99 37.75 -11.70
CA CYS A 54 6.72 37.71 -10.43
C CYS A 54 7.79 36.60 -10.34
N GLY A 55 8.08 35.87 -11.43
CA GLY A 55 9.05 34.75 -11.43
C GLY A 55 10.53 35.14 -11.44
N ASN A 56 10.84 36.44 -11.33
CA ASN A 56 12.20 36.98 -11.33
C ASN A 56 12.39 37.88 -10.10
N GLY A 57 13.04 37.37 -9.04
CA GLY A 57 13.26 38.08 -7.77
C GLY A 57 11.99 38.34 -6.95
N GLY A 58 10.90 37.59 -7.17
CA GLY A 58 9.57 37.87 -6.60
C GLY A 58 9.02 36.76 -5.70
N THR A 59 7.76 36.93 -5.29
CA THR A 59 7.01 35.92 -4.52
C THR A 59 5.71 35.57 -5.24
N ILE A 60 5.44 34.28 -5.43
CA ILE A 60 4.20 33.78 -6.03
C ILE A 60 3.44 32.99 -4.97
N ILE A 61 2.18 33.34 -4.73
CA ILE A 61 1.35 32.75 -3.67
C ILE A 61 0.15 32.03 -4.30
N PHE A 62 0.02 30.75 -3.94
CA PHE A 62 -1.15 29.92 -4.23
C PHE A 62 -1.91 29.67 -2.92
N PRO A 63 -2.96 30.44 -2.57
CA PRO A 63 -3.61 30.34 -1.26
C PRO A 63 -4.28 28.99 -1.00
N GLU A 64 -4.35 28.61 0.27
CA GLU A 64 -4.78 27.28 0.75
C GLU A 64 -6.25 26.94 0.44
N ASP A 65 -7.11 27.96 0.37
CA ASP A 65 -8.53 27.82 0.04
C ASP A 65 -8.80 27.62 -1.47
N GLN A 66 -7.76 27.69 -2.31
CA GLN A 66 -7.87 27.56 -3.75
C GLN A 66 -7.66 26.11 -4.23
N SER A 67 -8.41 25.74 -5.27
CA SER A 67 -8.24 24.48 -6.00
C SER A 67 -8.08 24.77 -7.49
N TYR A 68 -6.86 24.60 -7.98
CA TYR A 68 -6.47 24.90 -9.36
C TYR A 68 -6.64 23.68 -10.25
N TRP A 69 -7.16 23.89 -11.47
CA TRP A 69 -7.31 22.84 -12.47
C TRP A 69 -6.28 22.99 -13.58
N ILE A 70 -5.42 21.99 -13.76
CA ILE A 70 -4.35 22.00 -14.75
C ILE A 70 -4.85 21.26 -16.00
N GLY A 71 -5.42 22.02 -16.93
CA GLY A 71 -5.99 21.53 -18.18
C GLY A 71 -4.97 21.45 -19.33
N ALA A 72 -3.83 22.12 -19.19
CA ALA A 72 -2.80 22.22 -20.23
C ALA A 72 -1.38 22.00 -19.67
N ARG A 73 -0.42 21.71 -20.56
CA ARG A 73 1.00 21.66 -20.18
C ARG A 73 1.55 23.05 -19.85
N LEU A 74 2.49 23.14 -18.91
CA LEU A 74 3.14 24.38 -18.50
C LEU A 74 4.66 24.22 -18.29
N ASN A 75 5.45 25.22 -18.69
CA ASN A 75 6.90 25.31 -18.44
C ASN A 75 7.26 26.74 -17.99
N PRO A 76 6.97 27.12 -16.74
CA PRO A 76 7.52 28.33 -16.15
C PRO A 76 9.04 28.26 -15.97
N VAL A 77 9.72 29.30 -16.47
CA VAL A 77 11.13 29.59 -16.19
C VAL A 77 11.21 30.56 -15.02
N LEU A 78 12.06 30.25 -14.05
CA LEU A 78 12.21 30.95 -12.78
C LEU A 78 13.61 31.56 -12.64
N ASN A 79 13.71 32.65 -11.87
CA ASN A 79 14.97 33.22 -11.41
C ASN A 79 14.77 33.80 -10.00
N ASP A 80 15.44 33.22 -8.99
CA ASP A 80 15.46 33.72 -7.61
C ASP A 80 14.05 34.08 -7.04
N VAL A 81 13.10 33.15 -7.16
CA VAL A 81 11.69 33.36 -6.78
C VAL A 81 11.28 32.50 -5.59
N SER A 82 10.45 33.06 -4.70
CA SER A 82 9.79 32.34 -3.60
C SER A 82 8.39 31.88 -4.01
N VAL A 83 8.17 30.59 -4.22
CA VAL A 83 6.84 30.03 -4.52
C VAL A 83 6.19 29.46 -3.26
N GLN A 84 5.11 30.10 -2.79
CA GLN A 84 4.32 29.66 -1.65
C GLN A 84 3.13 28.82 -2.11
N TRP A 85 3.37 27.51 -2.25
CA TRP A 85 2.37 26.56 -2.72
C TRP A 85 1.54 26.01 -1.56
N ARG A 86 0.35 26.60 -1.32
CA ARG A 86 -0.57 26.16 -0.25
C ARG A 86 -1.87 25.56 -0.81
N GLY A 87 -2.35 26.07 -1.94
CA GLY A 87 -3.58 25.59 -2.60
C GLY A 87 -3.40 24.28 -3.36
N LYS A 88 -4.49 23.54 -3.53
CA LYS A 88 -4.51 22.22 -4.17
C LYS A 88 -4.43 22.34 -5.69
N TRP A 89 -3.51 21.62 -6.32
CA TRP A 89 -3.45 21.47 -7.78
C TRP A 89 -4.01 20.11 -8.18
N THR A 90 -4.81 20.06 -9.24
CA THR A 90 -5.39 18.82 -9.79
C THR A 90 -5.26 18.86 -11.32
N PHE A 91 -4.60 17.87 -11.91
CA PHE A 91 -4.46 17.81 -13.37
C PHE A 91 -5.69 17.16 -14.01
N SER A 92 -5.95 17.51 -15.27
CA SER A 92 -7.08 16.96 -16.02
C SER A 92 -6.89 15.49 -16.40
N ASP A 93 -7.94 14.69 -16.25
CA ASP A 93 -8.02 13.26 -16.59
C ASP A 93 -8.04 12.97 -18.11
N ASN A 94 -7.77 13.98 -18.94
CA ASN A 94 -7.75 13.85 -20.39
C ASN A 94 -6.43 13.25 -20.90
N PHE A 95 -6.30 11.93 -20.78
CA PHE A 95 -5.11 11.20 -21.24
C PHE A 95 -4.85 11.31 -22.76
N ASP A 96 -5.88 11.54 -23.59
CA ASP A 96 -5.71 11.81 -25.02
C ASP A 96 -5.04 13.17 -25.26
N TYR A 97 -5.36 14.18 -24.45
CA TYR A 97 -4.63 15.44 -24.47
C TYR A 97 -3.17 15.23 -24.05
N TRP A 98 -2.89 14.63 -22.89
CA TRP A 98 -1.54 14.51 -22.35
C TRP A 98 -0.59 13.65 -23.20
N ARG A 99 -1.07 12.59 -23.85
CA ARG A 99 -0.28 11.81 -24.83
C ARG A 99 0.26 12.69 -25.96
N ASN A 100 -0.56 13.62 -26.45
CA ASN A 100 -0.24 14.48 -27.60
C ASN A 100 0.38 15.83 -27.20
N ASN A 101 0.18 16.29 -25.94
CA ASN A 101 0.50 17.63 -25.47
C ASN A 101 1.34 17.60 -24.19
N SER A 102 2.49 16.93 -24.26
CA SER A 102 3.48 16.83 -23.17
C SER A 102 4.89 17.12 -23.70
N PHE A 103 5.75 17.65 -22.85
CA PHE A 103 7.15 17.91 -23.17
C PHE A 103 7.92 16.58 -23.22
N PRO A 104 8.64 16.24 -24.28
CA PRO A 104 9.51 15.07 -24.28
C PRO A 104 10.69 15.32 -23.36
N VAL A 105 11.13 14.29 -22.62
CA VAL A 105 12.33 14.34 -21.80
C VAL A 105 13.16 13.10 -22.13
N ALA A 106 14.37 13.35 -22.63
CA ALA A 106 15.21 12.31 -23.25
C ALA A 106 15.65 11.22 -22.27
N PHE A 107 15.89 11.57 -21.00
CA PHE A 107 16.18 10.62 -19.94
C PHE A 107 15.06 9.57 -19.83
N GLN A 108 15.39 8.28 -19.78
CA GLN A 108 14.41 7.18 -19.58
C GLN A 108 13.26 7.13 -20.63
N ASN A 109 13.36 7.89 -21.73
CA ASN A 109 12.36 8.05 -22.77
C ASN A 109 10.95 8.33 -22.20
N HIS A 110 10.80 9.47 -21.53
CA HIS A 110 9.54 9.89 -20.92
C HIS A 110 9.03 11.23 -21.44
N ARG A 111 7.87 11.66 -20.94
CA ARG A 111 7.28 12.97 -21.24
C ARG A 111 6.81 13.62 -19.94
N ALA A 112 6.52 14.91 -19.96
CA ALA A 112 6.15 15.71 -18.79
C ALA A 112 4.96 16.62 -19.08
N GLY A 113 4.05 16.75 -18.10
CA GLY A 113 2.94 17.71 -18.16
C GLY A 113 3.33 19.11 -17.66
N PHE A 114 4.28 19.18 -16.73
CA PHE A 114 4.75 20.41 -16.09
C PHE A 114 6.27 20.34 -15.99
N LEU A 115 6.95 21.43 -16.39
CA LEU A 115 8.39 21.67 -16.20
C LEU A 115 8.63 22.91 -15.34
N LEU A 116 9.70 22.92 -14.55
CA LEU A 116 10.07 24.06 -13.70
C LEU A 116 11.58 24.30 -13.79
N VAL A 117 11.98 25.32 -14.55
CA VAL A 117 13.37 25.50 -15.03
C VAL A 117 13.99 26.77 -14.43
N ASP A 118 15.23 26.70 -13.97
CA ASP A 118 16.01 27.86 -13.50
C ASP A 118 16.76 28.45 -14.69
N SER A 119 16.59 29.76 -14.90
CA SER A 119 17.22 30.52 -15.99
C SER A 119 18.76 30.52 -16.01
N THR A 120 19.41 30.08 -14.93
CA THR A 120 20.88 30.02 -14.80
C THR A 120 21.50 28.69 -15.25
N SER A 121 20.70 27.70 -15.65
CA SER A 121 21.19 26.39 -16.14
C SER A 121 21.78 26.52 -17.56
N PRO A 122 23.04 26.11 -17.82
CA PRO A 122 23.70 26.38 -19.09
C PRO A 122 23.29 25.43 -20.23
N LEU A 123 23.28 26.01 -21.45
CA LEU A 123 23.15 25.42 -22.80
C LEU A 123 21.74 25.10 -23.31
N MET A 124 21.30 26.01 -24.19
CA MET A 124 20.25 25.84 -25.19
C MET A 124 20.58 24.77 -26.24
N ASP A 125 19.55 24.43 -27.03
CA ASP A 125 19.52 23.56 -28.20
C ASP A 125 19.50 22.04 -27.90
N THR A 126 18.34 21.42 -28.15
CA THR A 126 17.97 20.00 -27.96
C THR A 126 17.54 19.53 -26.55
N VAL A 127 16.72 20.34 -25.87
CA VAL A 127 15.82 20.02 -24.72
C VAL A 127 16.22 18.84 -23.81
N PRO A 128 17.11 19.07 -22.83
CA PRO A 128 17.30 18.23 -21.65
C PRO A 128 16.85 19.00 -20.38
N GLU A 129 15.53 19.15 -20.18
CA GLU A 129 14.95 19.95 -19.07
C GLU A 129 14.25 19.11 -18.00
N ALA A 130 14.38 19.53 -16.73
CA ALA A 130 13.74 18.96 -15.55
C ALA A 130 12.25 19.36 -15.41
N SER A 131 11.44 18.50 -14.79
CA SER A 131 9.97 18.55 -14.79
C SER A 131 9.34 19.07 -13.45
N MET A 132 8.03 18.92 -13.12
CA MET A 132 7.45 18.99 -11.72
C MET A 132 5.99 18.46 -11.53
N ALA A 133 5.60 17.80 -10.41
CA ALA A 133 4.32 17.01 -10.29
C ALA A 133 3.21 17.63 -9.45
N THR A 134 1.95 17.37 -9.82
CA THR A 134 0.89 17.06 -8.83
C THR A 134 -0.31 16.26 -9.40
N ALA A 135 -0.56 15.05 -8.89
CA ALA A 135 -1.85 14.33 -8.80
C ALA A 135 -2.84 14.18 -9.99
N ILE A 136 -3.18 12.91 -10.34
CA ILE A 136 -4.49 12.49 -10.88
C ILE A 136 -4.92 11.11 -10.34
N ARG A 137 -6.16 11.05 -9.85
CA ARG A 137 -6.86 9.90 -9.29
C ARG A 137 -7.27 8.83 -10.33
N ASP A 138 -7.26 7.55 -9.93
CA ASP A 138 -7.91 6.37 -10.54
C ASP A 138 -7.72 6.15 -12.07
N ILE A 139 -6.87 5.17 -12.46
CA ILE A 139 -6.72 4.71 -13.86
C ILE A 139 -7.18 3.25 -14.02
N PRO A 140 -8.40 2.99 -14.53
CA PRO A 140 -8.79 1.65 -14.94
C PRO A 140 -7.95 1.20 -16.15
N GLN A 141 -7.11 0.18 -15.96
CA GLN A 141 -6.10 -0.26 -16.95
C GLN A 141 -6.68 -0.78 -18.29
N LYS A 142 -8.02 -0.91 -18.42
CA LYS A 142 -8.75 -1.45 -19.58
C LYS A 142 -8.55 -0.72 -20.94
N ARG A 143 -7.71 0.30 -21.03
CA ARG A 143 -7.32 0.98 -22.29
C ARG A 143 -5.83 0.93 -22.63
N ALA A 144 -4.97 0.34 -21.79
CA ALA A 144 -3.55 0.22 -22.05
C ALA A 144 -3.20 -1.02 -22.89
N SER A 145 -3.60 -1.02 -24.18
CA SER A 145 -3.12 -2.02 -25.13
C SER A 145 -1.61 -1.96 -25.26
N HIS A 146 -0.94 -3.11 -25.28
CA HIS A 146 0.51 -3.19 -25.48
C HIS A 146 0.91 -2.50 -26.80
N ASN A 147 2.04 -1.77 -26.76
CA ASN A 147 2.76 -1.16 -27.90
C ASN A 147 2.32 0.22 -28.47
N LEU A 148 1.67 1.11 -27.71
CA LEU A 148 1.62 2.54 -28.09
C LEU A 148 1.97 3.52 -26.97
N ASP A 149 2.84 4.48 -27.32
CA ASP A 149 3.05 5.82 -26.75
C ASP A 149 2.50 6.06 -25.35
N ARG A 150 3.26 5.54 -24.38
CA ARG A 150 2.94 5.60 -22.95
C ARG A 150 2.66 7.05 -22.53
N CYS A 151 1.51 7.29 -21.92
CA CYS A 151 1.14 8.56 -21.29
C CYS A 151 1.96 8.79 -20.02
N ARG A 152 3.27 8.97 -20.19
CA ARG A 152 4.22 9.31 -19.15
C ARG A 152 4.13 10.82 -18.96
N SER A 153 3.68 11.27 -17.80
CA SER A 153 3.85 12.65 -17.35
C SER A 153 4.68 12.60 -16.07
N SER A 154 6.00 12.70 -16.23
CA SER A 154 6.96 12.81 -15.13
C SER A 154 7.33 14.25 -14.87
N PHE A 155 8.05 14.37 -13.76
CA PHE A 155 7.91 15.50 -12.87
C PHE A 155 9.15 15.54 -11.96
N GLY A 156 9.73 16.73 -11.71
CA GLY A 156 11.07 17.03 -11.14
C GLY A 156 11.16 18.39 -10.44
N THR A 157 12.28 19.13 -10.54
CA THR A 157 12.38 20.60 -10.29
C THR A 157 13.81 21.16 -10.45
N SER A 158 13.94 22.49 -10.53
CA SER A 158 15.17 23.28 -10.36
C SER A 158 15.23 24.08 -9.04
N MET A 159 14.37 23.78 -8.07
CA MET A 159 14.25 24.51 -6.80
C MET A 159 15.35 24.17 -5.77
N LYS A 160 16.02 25.22 -5.25
CA LYS A 160 16.99 25.13 -4.14
C LYS A 160 16.40 24.58 -2.83
N LEU A 161 15.10 24.86 -2.57
CA LEU A 161 14.38 24.35 -1.40
C LEU A 161 12.90 24.08 -1.77
N MET A 162 12.42 22.88 -1.43
CA MET A 162 11.02 22.50 -1.44
C MET A 162 10.65 21.94 -0.07
N SER A 163 9.51 22.35 0.50
CA SER A 163 9.08 21.82 1.80
C SER A 163 7.55 21.69 1.93
N GLY A 164 7.09 20.67 2.65
CA GLY A 164 5.68 20.54 3.04
C GLY A 164 4.74 20.19 1.88
N THR A 165 5.15 19.30 0.98
CA THR A 165 4.42 18.97 -0.25
C THR A 165 3.77 17.59 -0.18
N PHE A 166 2.50 17.48 -0.58
CA PHE A 166 1.74 16.24 -0.63
C PHE A 166 1.42 15.87 -2.08
N VAL A 167 1.91 14.71 -2.54
CA VAL A 167 1.58 14.15 -3.86
C VAL A 167 0.76 12.88 -3.66
N LYS A 168 -0.36 12.77 -4.36
CA LYS A 168 -1.22 11.59 -4.36
C LYS A 168 -1.53 11.17 -5.79
N ASP A 169 -1.51 9.87 -6.06
CA ASP A 169 -1.83 9.28 -7.36
C ASP A 169 -1.00 9.92 -8.50
N PRO A 170 0.36 9.85 -8.48
CA PRO A 170 1.16 10.21 -9.64
C PRO A 170 0.97 9.16 -10.75
N PRO A 171 0.87 9.56 -12.03
CA PRO A 171 0.72 8.64 -13.16
C PRO A 171 2.04 7.95 -13.56
N LEU A 172 3.17 8.42 -13.02
CA LEU A 172 4.50 7.87 -13.24
C LEU A 172 5.43 8.22 -12.05
N TRP A 173 6.42 9.08 -12.24
CA TRP A 173 7.26 9.63 -11.17
C TRP A 173 6.60 10.87 -10.57
N SER A 174 6.70 11.05 -9.26
CA SER A 174 6.25 12.29 -8.60
C SER A 174 7.37 13.34 -8.48
N LEU A 175 8.63 12.93 -8.56
CA LEU A 175 9.82 13.77 -8.57
C LEU A 175 10.93 13.11 -9.42
N ASN A 176 11.81 13.93 -10.00
CA ASN A 176 12.82 13.57 -11.00
C ASN A 176 13.80 14.73 -11.19
N ILE A 177 14.86 14.75 -10.41
CA ILE A 177 15.83 15.85 -10.43
C ILE A 177 16.83 15.55 -11.55
N ILE A 178 16.76 16.32 -12.64
CA ILE A 178 17.72 16.28 -13.77
C ILE A 178 18.55 17.56 -13.72
N ASN A 179 19.88 17.46 -13.83
CA ASN A 179 20.82 18.59 -13.79
C ASN A 179 20.72 19.45 -12.51
N GLY A 180 20.20 18.88 -11.42
CA GLY A 180 19.92 19.63 -10.19
C GLY A 180 21.16 19.84 -9.33
N THR A 181 21.41 21.07 -8.87
CA THR A 181 22.55 21.38 -7.98
C THR A 181 22.09 22.12 -6.72
N ASN A 182 22.60 21.71 -5.55
CA ASN A 182 22.35 22.33 -4.23
C ASN A 182 20.84 22.42 -3.87
N MET A 183 20.15 21.28 -3.88
CA MET A 183 18.70 21.21 -3.64
C MET A 183 18.34 20.51 -2.34
N ARG A 184 17.35 21.05 -1.62
CA ARG A 184 16.82 20.48 -0.39
C ARG A 184 15.33 20.19 -0.52
N PHE A 185 14.93 19.00 -0.10
CA PHE A 185 13.54 18.54 -0.11
C PHE A 185 13.18 18.11 1.30
N ASN A 186 12.22 18.78 1.95
CA ASN A 186 11.91 18.53 3.35
C ASN A 186 10.42 18.26 3.57
N SER A 187 10.04 17.28 4.39
CA SER A 187 8.63 17.03 4.73
C SER A 187 7.76 16.86 3.47
N ILE A 188 8.23 16.02 2.54
CA ILE A 188 7.45 15.62 1.36
C ILE A 188 6.72 14.32 1.71
N TYR A 189 5.48 14.19 1.27
CA TYR A 189 4.70 12.96 1.37
C TYR A 189 4.24 12.56 -0.02
N CYS A 190 4.42 11.29 -0.38
CA CYS A 190 3.84 10.72 -1.59
C CYS A 190 3.09 9.42 -1.31
N ASN A 191 1.84 9.36 -1.75
CA ASN A 191 1.14 8.08 -1.92
C ASN A 191 0.94 7.79 -3.41
N ALA A 192 1.68 6.81 -3.90
CA ALA A 192 1.63 6.28 -5.25
C ALA A 192 1.02 4.86 -5.30
N THR A 193 0.18 4.52 -4.32
CA THR A 193 -0.64 3.31 -4.36
C THR A 193 -1.71 3.46 -5.43
N SER A 194 -1.65 2.63 -6.47
CA SER A 194 -2.74 2.50 -7.45
C SER A 194 -3.49 1.20 -7.20
N VAL A 195 -4.82 1.26 -7.19
CA VAL A 195 -5.69 0.08 -7.04
C VAL A 195 -5.81 -0.75 -8.34
N ASP A 196 -5.41 -0.18 -9.47
CA ASP A 196 -5.60 -0.73 -10.82
C ASP A 196 -4.29 -1.00 -11.58
N ALA A 197 -3.12 -0.66 -11.01
CA ALA A 197 -1.82 -0.84 -11.67
C ALA A 197 -1.07 -2.08 -11.13
N PRO A 198 -0.37 -2.85 -11.98
CA PRO A 198 0.53 -3.89 -11.52
C PRO A 198 1.70 -3.30 -10.72
N TYR A 199 2.21 -4.09 -9.78
CA TYR A 199 3.35 -3.77 -8.92
C TYR A 199 4.61 -3.43 -9.75
N GLY A 200 5.45 -2.49 -9.28
CA GLY A 200 6.68 -2.07 -9.95
C GLY A 200 6.55 -1.05 -11.09
N HIS A 201 5.59 -0.11 -11.02
CA HIS A 201 5.36 0.93 -12.05
C HIS A 201 5.03 2.36 -11.54
N ASN A 202 5.21 2.65 -10.25
CA ASN A 202 4.80 3.93 -9.64
C ASN A 202 5.90 4.46 -8.71
N TRP A 203 6.74 5.38 -9.20
CA TRP A 203 7.97 5.80 -8.53
C TRP A 203 7.82 7.13 -7.77
N PHE A 204 8.63 7.34 -6.73
CA PHE A 204 8.70 8.65 -6.08
C PHE A 204 9.74 9.60 -6.71
N ALA A 205 11.03 9.37 -6.53
CA ALA A 205 12.07 10.32 -6.95
C ALA A 205 13.21 9.65 -7.75
N ASP A 206 13.33 10.00 -9.02
CA ASP A 206 14.57 9.77 -9.81
C ASP A 206 15.57 10.94 -9.58
N THR A 207 16.87 10.67 -9.62
CA THR A 207 17.95 11.68 -9.64
C THR A 207 18.96 11.34 -10.72
N MET A 208 19.24 12.27 -11.63
CA MET A 208 20.20 12.15 -12.73
C MET A 208 20.97 13.46 -12.87
N ASP A 209 22.29 13.40 -13.13
CA ASP A 209 23.12 14.61 -13.27
C ASP A 209 22.98 15.56 -12.05
N ALA A 210 22.79 14.97 -10.86
CA ALA A 210 22.33 15.66 -9.67
C ALA A 210 23.45 15.78 -8.61
N VAL A 211 23.73 17.00 -8.15
CA VAL A 211 24.86 17.29 -7.25
C VAL A 211 24.39 17.98 -5.98
N ASN A 212 24.79 17.46 -4.82
CA ASN A 212 24.44 18.02 -3.50
C ASN A 212 22.91 18.12 -3.31
N ILE A 213 22.26 16.95 -3.27
CA ILE A 213 20.81 16.80 -3.07
C ILE A 213 20.57 16.26 -1.68
N GLN A 214 19.68 16.90 -0.92
CA GLN A 214 19.35 16.51 0.45
C GLN A 214 17.83 16.29 0.65
N PRO A 215 17.33 15.05 0.46
CA PRO A 215 15.97 14.66 0.83
C PRO A 215 15.91 14.34 2.33
N THR A 216 15.08 15.07 3.08
CA THR A 216 14.92 14.93 4.53
C THR A 216 13.47 14.82 4.97
N ASN A 217 13.19 14.06 6.04
CA ASN A 217 11.83 13.91 6.61
C ASN A 217 10.81 13.46 5.54
N PHE A 218 11.11 12.37 4.84
CA PHE A 218 10.36 11.94 3.65
C PHE A 218 9.48 10.71 3.92
N VAL A 219 8.28 10.66 3.32
CA VAL A 219 7.41 9.47 3.36
C VAL A 219 6.89 9.12 1.97
N TYR A 220 7.24 7.94 1.47
CA TYR A 220 6.66 7.32 0.27
C TYR A 220 5.84 6.09 0.64
N GLN A 221 4.73 5.91 -0.07
CA GLN A 221 4.00 4.66 -0.13
C GLN A 221 3.76 4.27 -1.59
N GLY A 222 4.20 3.09 -2.00
CA GLY A 222 4.02 2.60 -3.36
C GLY A 222 4.64 1.23 -3.62
N GLY A 223 4.79 0.88 -4.91
CA GLY A 223 5.22 -0.46 -5.34
C GLY A 223 6.54 -0.49 -6.11
N ASP A 224 7.34 0.57 -6.05
CA ASP A 224 8.55 0.74 -6.88
C ASP A 224 9.68 1.45 -6.07
N ASP A 225 10.69 1.99 -6.73
CA ASP A 225 11.76 2.75 -6.08
C ASP A 225 11.21 3.96 -5.29
N CYS A 226 11.54 4.01 -3.99
CA CYS A 226 11.22 5.09 -3.06
C CYS A 226 12.12 6.31 -3.30
N ILE A 227 13.42 6.09 -3.53
CA ILE A 227 14.34 7.07 -4.11
C ILE A 227 15.28 6.29 -5.01
N ALA A 228 15.44 6.72 -6.26
CA ALA A 228 16.31 6.08 -7.23
C ALA A 228 17.44 7.03 -7.65
N ILE A 229 18.67 6.58 -7.43
CA ILE A 229 19.89 7.30 -7.80
C ILE A 229 20.41 6.72 -9.12
N LYS A 230 20.50 7.58 -10.12
CA LYS A 230 20.86 7.27 -11.52
C LYS A 230 22.21 7.94 -11.85
N PRO A 231 22.80 7.69 -13.04
CA PRO A 231 24.13 8.17 -13.39
C PRO A 231 24.39 9.67 -13.16
N ARG A 232 25.67 9.96 -12.91
CA ARG A 232 26.23 11.29 -12.69
C ARG A 232 25.59 12.01 -11.50
N SER A 233 25.24 11.25 -10.48
CA SER A 233 24.71 11.77 -9.21
C SER A 233 25.79 11.74 -8.13
N TYR A 234 26.04 12.88 -7.50
CA TYR A 234 27.18 13.11 -6.60
C TYR A 234 26.74 13.82 -5.32
N ASN A 235 27.22 13.37 -4.16
CA ASN A 235 26.91 14.00 -2.85
C ASN A 235 25.39 13.98 -2.55
N ILE A 236 24.81 12.80 -2.44
CA ILE A 236 23.38 12.62 -2.16
C ILE A 236 23.24 12.24 -0.67
N ASP A 237 22.54 13.05 0.12
CA ASP A 237 22.44 12.89 1.58
C ASP A 237 20.98 12.72 2.00
N ILE A 238 20.58 11.47 2.24
CA ILE A 238 19.19 11.06 2.52
C ILE A 238 19.03 10.84 4.03
N GLU A 239 18.18 11.62 4.70
CA GLU A 239 17.98 11.53 6.16
C GLU A 239 16.49 11.44 6.55
N ASP A 240 16.16 10.54 7.48
CA ASP A 240 14.80 10.39 8.06
C ASP A 240 13.74 10.15 6.97
N VAL A 241 13.87 8.99 6.31
CA VAL A 241 13.05 8.61 5.17
C VAL A 241 12.30 7.32 5.48
N THR A 242 10.98 7.34 5.32
CA THR A 242 10.13 6.15 5.40
C THR A 242 9.65 5.73 4.01
N CYS A 243 9.99 4.50 3.63
CA CYS A 243 9.55 3.86 2.39
C CYS A 243 8.58 2.73 2.73
N VAL A 244 7.32 2.86 2.35
CA VAL A 244 6.26 1.86 2.58
C VAL A 244 5.98 1.10 1.28
N GLY A 245 6.45 -0.15 1.22
CA GLY A 245 6.45 -0.96 0.00
C GLY A 245 7.56 -0.60 -1.00
N GLY A 246 7.49 -1.23 -2.17
CA GLY A 246 8.46 -1.07 -3.24
C GLY A 246 9.89 -1.56 -2.93
N ASN A 247 10.87 -1.05 -3.68
CA ASN A 247 12.27 -1.47 -3.58
C ASN A 247 13.07 -0.71 -2.51
N GLY A 248 12.49 0.32 -1.89
CA GLY A 248 13.22 1.24 -1.01
C GLY A 248 14.16 2.16 -1.81
N ILE A 249 15.37 2.39 -1.29
CA ILE A 249 16.36 3.25 -1.94
C ILE A 249 17.15 2.42 -2.97
N ALA A 250 17.03 2.77 -4.25
CA ALA A 250 17.71 2.10 -5.35
C ALA A 250 18.89 2.94 -5.87
N ILE A 251 19.98 2.27 -6.25
CA ILE A 251 21.02 2.84 -7.11
C ILE A 251 21.04 1.97 -8.35
N GLY A 252 20.69 2.51 -9.52
CA GLY A 252 20.31 1.65 -10.65
C GLY A 252 20.15 2.36 -11.98
N SER A 253 19.83 1.56 -13.01
CA SER A 253 19.81 1.99 -14.42
C SER A 253 21.13 2.62 -14.89
N LEU A 254 22.26 2.23 -14.29
CA LEU A 254 23.53 2.95 -14.47
C LEU A 254 24.13 2.79 -15.88
N ASP A 255 23.97 1.63 -16.49
CA ASP A 255 24.48 1.27 -17.83
C ASP A 255 23.50 1.63 -18.97
N GLN A 256 22.58 2.57 -18.73
CA GLN A 256 21.57 2.98 -19.71
C GLN A 256 22.10 3.99 -20.75
N TYR A 257 23.23 4.63 -20.47
CA TYR A 257 23.92 5.57 -21.34
C TYR A 257 25.43 5.29 -21.28
N LEU A 258 26.10 5.27 -22.43
CA LEU A 258 27.43 4.65 -22.60
C LEU A 258 28.59 5.52 -22.10
N GLU A 259 28.36 6.81 -21.83
CA GLU A 259 29.44 7.77 -21.60
C GLU A 259 29.91 7.88 -20.14
N ASP A 260 29.00 7.74 -19.16
CA ASP A 260 29.30 7.86 -17.73
C ASP A 260 28.15 7.26 -16.88
N SER A 261 28.50 6.30 -16.03
CA SER A 261 27.59 5.53 -15.15
C SER A 261 27.83 5.78 -13.66
N ASN A 262 28.66 6.77 -13.29
CA ASN A 262 29.13 6.93 -11.91
C ASN A 262 28.04 7.45 -10.95
N VAL A 263 28.09 6.99 -9.71
CA VAL A 263 27.37 7.54 -8.55
C VAL A 263 28.34 7.57 -7.38
N GLU A 264 28.52 8.73 -6.74
CA GLU A 264 29.55 8.93 -5.72
C GLU A 264 29.02 9.68 -4.48
N ASN A 265 29.58 9.35 -3.31
CA ASN A 265 29.30 9.98 -2.03
C ASN A 265 27.79 10.03 -1.70
N VAL A 266 27.16 8.86 -1.67
CA VAL A 266 25.78 8.69 -1.20
C VAL A 266 25.81 8.36 0.29
N ARG A 267 25.11 9.15 1.10
CA ARG A 267 24.81 8.86 2.51
C ARG A 267 23.31 8.58 2.65
N VAL A 268 22.99 7.57 3.44
CA VAL A 268 21.62 7.27 3.88
C VAL A 268 21.66 7.10 5.39
N ASP A 269 20.85 7.87 6.10
CA ASP A 269 20.74 7.87 7.57
C ASP A 269 19.25 7.84 7.98
N LYS A 270 18.93 7.14 9.06
CA LYS A 270 17.55 6.95 9.57
C LYS A 270 16.53 6.51 8.48
N LEU A 271 16.91 5.57 7.62
CA LEU A 271 15.98 4.94 6.68
C LEU A 271 15.08 3.91 7.38
N ASN A 272 13.77 4.06 7.24
CA ASN A 272 12.75 3.13 7.68
C ASN A 272 12.07 2.47 6.47
N VAL A 273 12.37 1.21 6.19
CA VAL A 273 11.69 0.45 5.12
C VAL A 273 10.59 -0.42 5.74
N ALA A 274 9.34 -0.02 5.55
CA ALA A 274 8.18 -0.77 5.97
C ALA A 274 7.70 -1.68 4.82
N PRO A 275 7.55 -3.00 5.03
CA PRO A 275 6.94 -3.87 4.04
C PRO A 275 5.47 -3.49 3.81
N LEU A 276 4.90 -3.91 2.69
CA LEU A 276 3.44 -3.96 2.54
C LEU A 276 2.84 -4.78 3.69
N GLN A 277 1.74 -4.30 4.26
CA GLN A 277 1.15 -4.87 5.46
C GLN A 277 0.78 -6.34 5.25
N THR A 278 1.15 -7.20 6.21
CA THR A 278 0.67 -8.59 6.25
C THR A 278 -0.85 -8.61 6.45
N ASP A 279 -1.52 -9.63 5.93
CA ASP A 279 -2.97 -9.88 6.11
C ASP A 279 -3.43 -9.83 7.59
N TYR A 280 -2.57 -10.25 8.53
CA TYR A 280 -2.76 -10.10 9.97
C TYR A 280 -3.13 -8.68 10.42
N CYS A 281 -2.68 -7.63 9.71
CA CYS A 281 -3.02 -6.24 10.02
C CYS A 281 -4.51 -5.94 9.85
N LEU A 282 -5.18 -6.59 8.88
CA LEU A 282 -6.63 -6.43 8.68
C LEU A 282 -7.41 -6.99 9.88
N GLY A 283 -7.10 -8.23 10.27
CA GLY A 283 -7.78 -8.93 11.35
C GLY A 283 -7.44 -8.38 12.74
N ILE A 284 -6.16 -8.26 13.08
CA ILE A 284 -5.71 -7.76 14.38
C ILE A 284 -6.03 -6.26 14.52
N GLY A 285 -5.88 -5.48 13.45
CA GLY A 285 -6.27 -4.07 13.42
C GLY A 285 -7.77 -3.88 13.68
N ASN A 286 -8.64 -4.70 13.05
CA ASN A 286 -10.06 -4.64 13.36
C ASN A 286 -10.38 -5.10 14.79
N LEU A 287 -9.69 -6.11 15.34
CA LEU A 287 -9.85 -6.51 16.74
C LEU A 287 -9.50 -5.37 17.72
N ILE A 288 -8.36 -4.69 17.52
CA ILE A 288 -7.95 -3.53 18.32
C ILE A 288 -8.98 -2.40 18.17
N ARG A 289 -9.40 -2.09 16.95
CA ARG A 289 -10.41 -1.06 16.66
C ARG A 289 -11.76 -1.38 17.32
N SER A 290 -12.22 -2.61 17.26
CA SER A 290 -13.48 -3.04 17.90
C SER A 290 -13.37 -2.99 19.43
N ALA A 291 -12.21 -3.28 20.01
CA ALA A 291 -11.97 -3.07 21.45
C ALA A 291 -12.02 -1.57 21.82
N LEU A 292 -11.47 -0.67 21.00
CA LEU A 292 -11.54 0.78 21.24
C LEU A 292 -12.94 1.37 21.09
N LEU A 293 -13.78 0.75 20.27
CA LEU A 293 -15.18 1.17 20.04
C LEU A 293 -16.17 0.51 21.01
N ASP A 294 -15.74 -0.47 21.82
CA ASP A 294 -16.58 -1.08 22.85
C ASP A 294 -16.92 -0.03 23.95
N PRO A 295 -18.20 0.27 24.20
CA PRO A 295 -18.61 1.20 25.26
C PRO A 295 -18.08 0.83 26.65
N GLN A 296 -17.75 -0.43 26.91
CA GLN A 296 -17.14 -0.86 28.19
C GLN A 296 -15.68 -0.41 28.37
N ASN A 297 -15.04 0.11 27.33
CA ASN A 297 -13.63 0.48 27.31
C ASN A 297 -13.41 2.01 27.21
N LYS A 298 -14.50 2.79 27.14
CA LYS A 298 -14.50 4.19 26.73
C LYS A 298 -13.64 5.11 27.60
N ASP A 299 -13.55 4.82 28.89
CA ASP A 299 -12.82 5.62 29.90
C ASP A 299 -11.63 4.83 30.52
N GLU A 300 -11.29 3.66 29.95
CA GLU A 300 -10.23 2.77 30.43
C GLU A 300 -8.89 3.02 29.72
N GLN A 301 -7.78 2.98 30.47
CA GLN A 301 -6.46 2.93 29.85
C GLN A 301 -6.22 1.52 29.28
N LEU A 302 -6.40 1.33 27.98
CA LEU A 302 -6.20 0.03 27.36
C LEU A 302 -4.71 -0.34 27.24
N HIS A 303 -4.40 -1.61 27.47
CA HIS A 303 -3.12 -2.23 27.12
C HIS A 303 -3.36 -3.54 26.40
N PHE A 304 -2.73 -3.72 25.24
CA PHE A 304 -2.93 -4.88 24.38
C PHE A 304 -1.86 -5.95 24.61
N TYR A 305 -2.24 -7.22 24.64
CA TYR A 305 -1.31 -8.33 24.84
C TYR A 305 -1.48 -9.40 23.75
N SER A 306 -0.38 -9.78 23.09
CA SER A 306 -0.36 -10.89 22.14
C SER A 306 0.66 -11.95 22.54
N SER A 307 0.36 -13.22 22.29
CA SER A 307 1.28 -14.36 22.52
C SER A 307 2.09 -14.73 21.28
N SER A 308 1.93 -14.02 20.15
CA SER A 308 2.56 -14.37 18.89
C SER A 308 3.91 -13.67 18.70
N GLY A 309 5.01 -14.43 18.65
CA GLY A 309 6.32 -13.92 18.23
C GLY A 309 6.48 -13.75 16.70
N GLY A 310 5.37 -13.84 15.95
CA GLY A 310 5.33 -13.79 14.49
C GLY A 310 4.53 -12.61 13.95
N ASN A 311 3.94 -12.77 12.76
CA ASN A 311 3.22 -11.71 12.06
C ASN A 311 2.03 -11.14 12.83
N ALA A 312 1.27 -11.97 13.57
CA ALA A 312 0.15 -11.50 14.38
C ALA A 312 0.59 -10.57 15.53
N GLY A 313 1.74 -10.84 16.16
CA GLY A 313 2.29 -9.97 17.20
C GLY A 313 2.88 -8.69 16.64
N LEU A 314 3.51 -8.76 15.46
CA LEU A 314 4.00 -7.58 14.76
C LEU A 314 2.84 -6.66 14.33
N ALA A 315 1.77 -7.23 13.78
CA ALA A 315 0.53 -6.52 13.45
C ALA A 315 -0.13 -5.90 14.71
N ALA A 316 -0.16 -6.63 15.82
CA ALA A 316 -0.65 -6.13 17.11
C ALA A 316 0.12 -4.91 17.61
N VAL A 317 1.46 -4.98 17.57
CA VAL A 317 2.34 -3.89 18.01
C VAL A 317 2.18 -2.66 17.11
N ILE A 318 2.21 -2.83 15.78
CA ILE A 318 2.07 -1.72 14.83
C ILE A 318 0.71 -1.04 15.00
N ALA A 319 -0.38 -1.81 14.98
CA ALA A 319 -1.73 -1.26 15.08
C ALA A 319 -2.01 -0.59 16.44
N ALA A 320 -1.47 -1.14 17.55
CA ALA A 320 -1.60 -0.50 18.85
C ALA A 320 -0.79 0.81 18.93
N ARG A 321 0.47 0.80 18.47
CA ARG A 321 1.34 1.98 18.41
C ARG A 321 0.70 3.11 17.59
N ASP A 322 0.21 2.80 16.39
CA ASP A 322 -0.35 3.78 15.46
C ASP A 322 -1.65 4.41 15.99
N LEU A 323 -2.33 3.72 16.92
CA LEU A 323 -3.51 4.22 17.63
C LEU A 323 -3.16 4.85 19.00
N GLY A 324 -1.88 4.90 19.39
CA GLY A 324 -1.39 5.52 20.62
C GLY A 324 -1.46 4.64 21.88
N TYR A 325 -1.62 3.31 21.74
CA TYR A 325 -1.78 2.37 22.85
C TYR A 325 -0.57 1.44 23.02
N PRO A 326 -0.21 1.07 24.26
CA PRO A 326 0.87 0.12 24.51
C PRO A 326 0.46 -1.31 24.16
N CYS A 327 1.40 -2.05 23.56
CA CYS A 327 1.25 -3.49 23.31
C CYS A 327 2.45 -4.29 23.85
N THR A 328 2.18 -5.32 24.66
CA THR A 328 3.18 -6.27 25.16
C THR A 328 3.04 -7.60 24.42
N VAL A 329 4.17 -8.17 24.00
CA VAL A 329 4.18 -9.48 23.34
C VAL A 329 4.90 -10.51 24.20
N VAL A 330 4.22 -11.60 24.55
CA VAL A 330 4.84 -12.74 25.23
C VAL A 330 5.22 -13.79 24.19
N VAL A 331 6.46 -14.25 24.19
CA VAL A 331 7.01 -15.18 23.19
C VAL A 331 7.77 -16.32 23.87
N PRO A 332 7.90 -17.52 23.28
CA PRO A 332 8.71 -18.58 23.87
C PRO A 332 10.22 -18.27 23.89
N PHE A 333 10.97 -19.00 24.70
CA PHE A 333 12.44 -18.92 24.72
C PHE A 333 13.09 -19.29 23.37
N SER A 334 12.37 -20.03 22.52
CA SER A 334 12.80 -20.44 21.17
C SER A 334 12.61 -19.37 20.09
N THR A 335 11.99 -18.22 20.40
CA THR A 335 11.81 -17.14 19.42
C THR A 335 13.14 -16.53 18.99
N LYS A 336 13.38 -16.48 17.67
CA LYS A 336 14.63 -15.97 17.07
C LYS A 336 14.88 -14.50 17.50
N PRO A 337 16.12 -14.10 17.84
CA PRO A 337 16.45 -12.71 18.18
C PRO A 337 16.03 -11.68 17.12
N MET A 338 16.08 -12.06 15.83
CA MET A 338 15.57 -11.23 14.74
C MET A 338 14.10 -10.79 14.95
N MET A 339 13.22 -11.71 15.37
CA MET A 339 11.80 -11.40 15.57
C MET A 339 11.58 -10.55 16.82
N ILE A 340 12.32 -10.81 17.90
CA ILE A 340 12.31 -9.98 19.11
C ILE A 340 12.73 -8.54 18.77
N ASN A 341 13.81 -8.38 17.99
CA ASN A 341 14.26 -7.07 17.53
C ASN A 341 13.22 -6.39 16.61
N LYS A 342 12.52 -7.13 15.74
CA LYS A 342 11.42 -6.58 14.91
C LYS A 342 10.24 -6.10 15.76
N LEU A 343 9.87 -6.81 16.83
CA LEU A 343 8.82 -6.37 17.77
C LEU A 343 9.22 -5.08 18.50
N TRP A 344 10.44 -4.99 19.01
CA TRP A 344 10.95 -3.76 19.63
C TRP A 344 11.01 -2.60 18.63
N ALA A 345 11.58 -2.80 17.43
CA ALA A 345 11.66 -1.78 16.39
C ALA A 345 10.27 -1.32 15.90
N ALA A 346 9.27 -2.21 15.93
CA ALA A 346 7.89 -1.85 15.63
C ALA A 346 7.20 -1.00 16.72
N GLY A 347 7.79 -0.88 17.91
CA GLY A 347 7.26 -0.08 19.01
C GLY A 347 6.55 -0.89 20.11
N ALA A 348 6.95 -2.14 20.35
CA ALA A 348 6.42 -2.93 21.47
C ALA A 348 6.71 -2.22 22.80
N ALA A 349 5.71 -2.19 23.69
CA ALA A 349 5.86 -1.67 25.04
C ALA A 349 6.70 -2.61 25.93
N ASP A 350 6.58 -3.93 25.70
CA ASP A 350 7.46 -4.95 26.27
C ASP A 350 7.48 -6.23 25.40
N VAL A 351 8.57 -7.00 25.45
CA VAL A 351 8.69 -8.31 24.80
C VAL A 351 9.21 -9.33 25.80
N ILE A 352 8.31 -10.14 26.35
CA ILE A 352 8.58 -11.05 27.46
C ILE A 352 8.84 -12.46 26.93
N GLN A 353 10.02 -13.01 27.19
CA GLN A 353 10.29 -14.42 26.88
C GLN A 353 9.82 -15.33 28.02
N HIS A 354 8.90 -16.26 27.74
CA HIS A 354 8.41 -17.24 28.69
C HIS A 354 7.98 -18.56 28.04
N GLY A 355 8.41 -19.68 28.62
CA GLY A 355 7.98 -21.01 28.20
C GLY A 355 8.78 -21.60 27.03
N ALA A 356 8.67 -22.91 26.82
CA ALA A 356 9.41 -23.62 25.77
C ALA A 356 8.66 -23.56 24.42
N SER A 357 7.33 -23.53 24.47
CA SER A 357 6.42 -23.52 23.33
C SER A 357 5.56 -22.25 23.30
N TRP A 358 4.93 -21.97 22.15
CA TRP A 358 3.93 -20.91 22.03
C TRP A 358 2.75 -21.10 23.01
N SER A 359 2.34 -22.34 23.28
CA SER A 359 1.24 -22.65 24.21
C SER A 359 1.60 -22.29 25.66
N ASP A 360 2.86 -22.48 26.06
CA ASP A 360 3.35 -22.05 27.38
C ASP A 360 3.33 -20.52 27.50
N ALA A 361 3.79 -19.81 26.45
CA ALA A 361 3.80 -18.36 26.37
C ALA A 361 2.38 -17.78 26.44
N ASP A 362 1.43 -18.36 25.69
CA ASP A 362 0.01 -17.97 25.70
C ASP A 362 -0.65 -18.23 27.06
N THR A 363 -0.39 -19.39 27.66
CA THR A 363 -0.90 -19.75 29.00
C THR A 363 -0.37 -18.78 30.07
N TYR A 364 0.93 -18.46 30.02
CA TYR A 364 1.53 -17.46 30.91
C TYR A 364 0.93 -16.08 30.70
N LEU A 365 0.78 -15.62 29.45
CA LEU A 365 0.19 -14.33 29.11
C LEU A 365 -1.21 -14.21 29.70
N ARG A 366 -2.10 -15.16 29.36
CA ARG A 366 -3.50 -15.11 29.78
C ARG A 366 -3.64 -15.16 31.29
N LYS A 367 -2.91 -16.06 31.96
CA LYS A 367 -2.95 -16.19 33.42
C LYS A 367 -2.50 -14.92 34.12
N ASN A 368 -1.38 -14.32 33.73
CA ASN A 368 -0.79 -13.21 34.49
C ASN A 368 -1.37 -11.84 34.12
N TYR A 369 -1.80 -11.62 32.87
CA TYR A 369 -2.22 -10.30 32.40
C TYR A 369 -3.72 -10.19 32.08
N ILE A 370 -4.42 -11.30 31.76
CA ILE A 370 -5.80 -11.24 31.26
C ILE A 370 -6.82 -11.72 32.29
N TYR A 371 -6.58 -12.88 32.91
CA TYR A 371 -7.51 -13.49 33.88
C TYR A 371 -7.38 -12.92 35.29
N ASN A 372 -6.20 -12.41 35.65
CA ASN A 372 -5.89 -11.86 36.97
C ASN A 372 -5.95 -10.32 37.05
N GLN A 373 -6.57 -9.64 36.07
CA GLN A 373 -6.71 -8.18 36.10
C GLN A 373 -7.82 -7.74 37.09
N ASP A 374 -7.53 -6.77 37.95
CA ASP A 374 -8.53 -6.19 38.87
C ASP A 374 -9.43 -5.21 38.11
N THR A 375 -10.62 -5.67 37.71
CA THR A 375 -11.60 -4.88 36.97
C THR A 375 -12.45 -3.94 37.85
N GLN A 376 -12.19 -3.84 39.15
CA GLN A 376 -12.97 -2.99 40.06
C GLN A 376 -12.18 -1.80 40.64
N HIS A 377 -10.85 -1.86 40.68
CA HIS A 377 -10.00 -0.78 41.23
C HIS A 377 -8.90 -0.27 40.29
N SER A 378 -8.75 -0.86 39.10
CA SER A 378 -7.79 -0.41 38.08
C SER A 378 -8.49 0.45 37.02
N SER A 379 -7.96 1.65 36.71
CA SER A 379 -8.34 2.45 35.53
C SER A 379 -7.63 1.99 34.25
N ARG A 380 -7.21 0.72 34.21
CA ARG A 380 -6.42 0.11 33.14
C ARG A 380 -6.96 -1.29 32.89
N ARG A 381 -7.30 -1.55 31.62
CA ARG A 381 -7.89 -2.80 31.15
C ARG A 381 -7.00 -3.48 30.12
N ASN A 382 -6.72 -4.75 30.36
CA ASN A 382 -5.84 -5.56 29.54
C ASN A 382 -6.66 -6.36 28.52
N ILE A 383 -6.37 -6.16 27.23
CA ILE A 383 -7.07 -6.80 26.11
C ILE A 383 -6.18 -7.87 25.48
N TYR A 384 -6.70 -9.10 25.37
CA TYR A 384 -6.01 -10.20 24.70
C TYR A 384 -6.22 -10.17 23.18
N LEU A 385 -5.13 -10.20 22.42
CA LEU A 385 -5.13 -10.27 20.97
C LEU A 385 -4.81 -11.69 20.50
N CYS A 386 -5.88 -12.45 20.25
CA CYS A 386 -5.80 -13.77 19.64
C CYS A 386 -5.13 -13.68 18.26
N PRO A 387 -4.26 -14.64 17.86
CA PRO A 387 -3.64 -14.58 16.54
C PRO A 387 -4.57 -14.94 15.36
N TYR A 388 -5.69 -15.62 15.59
CA TYR A 388 -6.61 -16.05 14.51
C TYR A 388 -8.06 -16.34 14.93
N ASP A 389 -8.28 -16.93 16.11
CA ASP A 389 -9.60 -17.40 16.55
C ASP A 389 -10.37 -16.29 17.28
N HIS A 390 -10.95 -15.37 16.50
CA HIS A 390 -11.84 -14.33 17.01
C HIS A 390 -12.73 -13.75 15.89
N PRO A 391 -14.05 -13.55 16.09
CA PRO A 391 -14.94 -13.02 15.06
C PRO A 391 -14.51 -11.66 14.46
N GLU A 392 -13.98 -10.75 15.28
CA GLU A 392 -13.46 -9.47 14.78
C GLU A 392 -12.21 -9.60 13.90
N ILE A 393 -11.43 -10.69 14.03
CA ILE A 393 -10.30 -10.98 13.13
C ILE A 393 -10.83 -11.43 11.78
N TRP A 394 -11.86 -12.27 11.75
CA TRP A 394 -12.47 -12.77 10.51
C TRP A 394 -13.15 -11.62 9.75
N LYS A 395 -13.93 -10.78 10.44
CA LYS A 395 -14.50 -9.54 9.87
C LYS A 395 -13.44 -8.59 9.32
N GLY A 396 -12.30 -8.46 9.99
CA GLY A 396 -11.18 -7.66 9.49
C GLY A 396 -10.60 -8.25 8.20
N ALA A 397 -10.25 -9.55 8.20
CA ALA A 397 -9.77 -10.22 7.01
C ALA A 397 -10.79 -10.24 5.85
N ALA A 398 -12.09 -10.20 6.14
CA ALA A 398 -13.16 -10.15 5.14
C ALA A 398 -13.17 -8.87 4.29
N THR A 399 -12.58 -7.75 4.75
CA THR A 399 -12.51 -6.51 3.94
C THR A 399 -11.71 -6.71 2.65
N MET A 400 -10.74 -7.63 2.67
CA MET A 400 -9.97 -8.02 1.48
C MET A 400 -10.90 -8.52 0.36
N VAL A 401 -12.06 -9.13 0.68
CA VAL A 401 -12.99 -9.61 -0.33
C VAL A 401 -13.73 -8.46 -1.02
N SER A 402 -14.09 -7.38 -0.29
CA SER A 402 -14.61 -6.16 -0.93
C SER A 402 -13.57 -5.51 -1.85
N GLU A 403 -12.30 -5.45 -1.42
CA GLU A 403 -11.21 -4.93 -2.24
C GLU A 403 -11.01 -5.78 -3.51
N MET A 404 -11.00 -7.11 -3.39
CA MET A 404 -10.99 -8.03 -4.54
C MET A 404 -12.16 -7.79 -5.50
N VAL A 405 -13.36 -7.54 -4.98
CA VAL A 405 -14.56 -7.30 -5.80
C VAL A 405 -14.45 -6.01 -6.61
N ASP A 406 -13.94 -4.95 -5.99
CA ASP A 406 -13.81 -3.63 -6.61
C ASP A 406 -12.63 -3.58 -7.61
N GLN A 407 -11.51 -4.23 -7.29
CA GLN A 407 -10.29 -4.28 -8.12
C GLN A 407 -10.41 -5.28 -9.29
N LEU A 408 -11.18 -6.36 -9.16
CA LEU A 408 -11.27 -7.35 -10.22
C LEU A 408 -12.07 -6.79 -11.42
N PRO A 409 -11.53 -6.82 -12.65
CA PRO A 409 -12.20 -6.25 -13.83
C PRO A 409 -13.63 -6.77 -13.98
N PRO A 410 -14.64 -5.94 -14.34
CA PRO A 410 -16.00 -6.41 -14.58
C PRO A 410 -16.04 -7.67 -15.45
N ARG A 411 -16.81 -8.67 -15.01
CA ARG A 411 -17.06 -9.93 -15.74
C ARG A 411 -17.83 -9.65 -17.03
N ASP A 412 -17.64 -10.50 -18.02
CA ASP A 412 -18.52 -10.58 -19.18
C ASP A 412 -19.96 -10.94 -18.71
N PRO A 413 -21.03 -10.36 -19.29
CA PRO A 413 -22.42 -10.72 -18.95
C PRO A 413 -22.73 -12.23 -19.07
N SER A 414 -22.02 -12.94 -19.96
CA SER A 414 -22.09 -14.40 -20.14
C SER A 414 -21.38 -15.22 -19.06
N SER A 415 -20.63 -14.57 -18.14
CA SER A 415 -19.95 -15.23 -17.03
C SER A 415 -20.92 -16.06 -16.18
N THR A 416 -20.53 -17.31 -15.92
CA THR A 416 -21.32 -18.27 -15.17
C THR A 416 -20.98 -18.32 -13.68
N CYS A 417 -19.99 -17.57 -13.19
CA CYS A 417 -19.72 -17.42 -11.75
C CYS A 417 -20.46 -16.20 -11.17
N ASN A 418 -20.91 -16.32 -9.92
CA ASN A 418 -21.56 -15.21 -9.18
C ASN A 418 -20.57 -14.25 -8.51
N PHE A 419 -19.28 -14.59 -8.48
CA PHE A 419 -18.22 -13.76 -7.90
C PHE A 419 -17.22 -13.28 -8.98
N PRO A 420 -16.53 -12.14 -8.80
CA PRO A 420 -15.56 -11.65 -9.77
C PRO A 420 -14.37 -12.58 -10.06
N ALA A 421 -14.06 -13.53 -9.16
CA ALA A 421 -13.12 -14.64 -9.35
C ALA A 421 -13.82 -16.01 -9.38
N ASP A 422 -13.23 -17.01 -10.05
CA ASP A 422 -13.71 -18.40 -10.06
C ASP A 422 -13.08 -19.21 -8.91
N ALA A 423 -11.85 -18.85 -8.53
CA ALA A 423 -11.14 -19.46 -7.41
C ALA A 423 -10.35 -18.41 -6.60
N ILE A 424 -10.22 -18.67 -5.30
CA ILE A 424 -9.35 -17.94 -4.37
C ILE A 424 -8.44 -18.97 -3.70
N VAL A 425 -7.13 -18.74 -3.68
CA VAL A 425 -6.13 -19.58 -3.01
C VAL A 425 -5.58 -18.82 -1.82
N CYS A 426 -5.62 -19.44 -0.64
CA CYS A 426 -5.14 -18.84 0.60
C CYS A 426 -4.51 -19.89 1.51
N SER A 427 -3.53 -19.45 2.29
CA SER A 427 -2.82 -20.30 3.25
C SER A 427 -3.59 -20.42 4.56
N VAL A 428 -3.62 -21.62 5.15
CA VAL A 428 -4.30 -21.88 6.42
C VAL A 428 -3.27 -22.20 7.50
N GLY A 429 -3.18 -21.32 8.50
CA GLY A 429 -2.65 -21.66 9.82
C GLY A 429 -3.80 -22.02 10.75
N GLY A 430 -4.05 -21.20 11.78
CA GLY A 430 -5.23 -21.37 12.63
C GLY A 430 -6.58 -21.05 11.95
N GLY A 431 -6.55 -20.49 10.73
CA GLY A 431 -7.73 -20.29 9.87
C GLY A 431 -8.37 -18.90 9.87
N GLY A 432 -7.79 -17.90 10.55
CA GLY A 432 -8.34 -16.54 10.63
C GLY A 432 -8.55 -15.86 9.27
N LEU A 433 -7.55 -15.90 8.39
CA LEU A 433 -7.64 -15.40 7.00
C LEU A 433 -8.74 -16.15 6.21
N PHE A 434 -8.71 -17.47 6.23
CA PHE A 434 -9.66 -18.33 5.52
C PHE A 434 -11.11 -18.06 5.94
N ASN A 435 -11.37 -17.92 7.24
CA ASN A 435 -12.70 -17.58 7.77
C ASN A 435 -13.17 -16.23 7.22
N GLY A 436 -12.30 -15.20 7.22
CA GLY A 436 -12.62 -13.89 6.64
C GLY A 436 -12.91 -13.94 5.15
N ILE A 437 -12.16 -14.73 4.36
CA ILE A 437 -12.43 -14.92 2.94
C ILE A 437 -13.80 -15.60 2.72
N VAL A 438 -14.13 -16.64 3.49
CA VAL A 438 -15.43 -17.31 3.41
C VAL A 438 -16.57 -16.36 3.79
N GLU A 439 -16.43 -15.62 4.91
CA GLU A 439 -17.43 -14.63 5.37
C GLU A 439 -17.63 -13.49 4.38
N GLY A 440 -16.56 -12.96 3.79
CA GLY A 440 -16.63 -11.89 2.80
C GLY A 440 -17.27 -12.34 1.48
N VAL A 441 -16.95 -13.54 1.00
CA VAL A 441 -17.55 -14.09 -0.22
C VAL A 441 -19.04 -14.40 0.00
N ASP A 442 -19.40 -15.01 1.13
CA ASP A 442 -20.80 -15.29 1.49
C ASP A 442 -21.62 -13.99 1.59
N SER A 443 -21.11 -12.99 2.31
CA SER A 443 -21.73 -11.66 2.42
C SER A 443 -21.94 -11.00 1.05
N TYR A 444 -20.96 -11.09 0.14
CA TYR A 444 -21.10 -10.57 -1.22
C TYR A 444 -22.18 -11.34 -2.00
N LEU A 445 -22.16 -12.68 -1.99
CA LEU A 445 -23.14 -13.51 -2.71
C LEU A 445 -24.57 -13.25 -2.22
N GLN A 446 -24.78 -13.14 -0.91
CA GLN A 446 -26.08 -12.77 -0.33
C GLN A 446 -26.56 -11.39 -0.80
N SER A 447 -25.65 -10.40 -0.89
CA SER A 447 -26.00 -9.08 -1.41
C SER A 447 -26.43 -9.11 -2.88
N GLN A 448 -25.84 -9.98 -3.73
CA GLN A 448 -26.24 -10.12 -5.13
C GLN A 448 -27.58 -10.88 -5.28
N ALA A 449 -27.85 -11.87 -4.42
CA ALA A 449 -29.11 -12.60 -4.40
C ALA A 449 -30.31 -11.69 -4.08
N MET A 450 -30.16 -10.81 -3.07
CA MET A 450 -31.19 -9.83 -2.69
C MET A 450 -31.48 -8.80 -3.80
N ASN A 451 -30.51 -8.54 -4.68
CA ASN A 451 -30.65 -7.63 -5.83
C ASN A 451 -31.30 -8.27 -7.08
N GLY A 452 -31.89 -9.46 -6.97
CA GLY A 452 -32.70 -10.08 -8.03
C GLY A 452 -31.92 -10.59 -9.26
N LYS A 453 -30.59 -10.69 -9.18
CA LYS A 453 -29.71 -11.14 -10.28
C LYS A 453 -29.43 -12.66 -10.29
N GLY A 454 -30.13 -13.42 -9.45
CA GLY A 454 -29.86 -14.84 -9.20
C GLY A 454 -30.45 -15.80 -10.24
N ASN A 455 -29.68 -16.11 -11.29
CA ASN A 455 -29.82 -17.38 -12.01
C ASN A 455 -28.78 -18.39 -11.47
N ALA A 456 -29.10 -19.68 -11.50
CA ALA A 456 -28.21 -20.74 -11.02
C ALA A 456 -26.86 -20.68 -11.75
N ARG A 457 -25.79 -20.49 -10.98
CA ARG A 457 -24.45 -20.13 -11.44
C ARG A 457 -23.39 -20.80 -10.56
N ARG A 458 -22.21 -20.99 -11.13
CA ARG A 458 -21.09 -21.77 -10.59
C ARG A 458 -20.59 -21.23 -9.24
N ASN A 459 -20.43 -22.13 -8.27
CA ASN A 459 -19.85 -21.84 -6.96
C ASN A 459 -18.39 -21.34 -7.07
N VAL A 460 -18.00 -20.45 -6.15
CA VAL A 460 -16.62 -19.99 -6.00
C VAL A 460 -15.81 -21.09 -5.32
N LYS A 461 -14.62 -21.41 -5.85
CA LYS A 461 -13.70 -22.36 -5.20
C LYS A 461 -12.77 -21.64 -4.25
N ILE A 462 -12.67 -22.07 -3.00
CA ILE A 462 -11.64 -21.61 -2.06
C ILE A 462 -10.67 -22.77 -1.81
N LEU A 463 -9.41 -22.60 -2.20
CA LEU A 463 -8.33 -23.54 -1.92
C LEU A 463 -7.64 -23.14 -0.62
N ALA A 464 -7.76 -24.01 0.39
CA ALA A 464 -7.13 -23.89 1.70
C ALA A 464 -5.80 -24.64 1.69
N ALA A 465 -4.69 -23.88 1.56
CA ALA A 465 -3.34 -24.43 1.40
C ALA A 465 -2.60 -24.56 2.75
N GLU A 466 -2.07 -25.74 3.02
CA GLU A 466 -1.26 -26.08 4.21
C GLU A 466 0.06 -26.73 3.80
N THR A 467 0.98 -26.89 4.74
CA THR A 467 2.24 -27.64 4.55
C THR A 467 2.28 -28.85 5.47
N HIS A 468 2.90 -29.94 5.01
CA HIS A 468 3.07 -31.17 5.80
C HIS A 468 3.82 -30.88 7.10
N GLY A 469 3.19 -31.19 8.24
CA GLY A 469 3.72 -30.84 9.57
C GLY A 469 3.18 -29.52 10.13
N ALA A 470 2.24 -28.87 9.45
CA ALA A 470 1.40 -27.78 9.94
C ALA A 470 -0.07 -27.93 9.47
N ASP A 471 -0.43 -29.11 8.97
CA ASP A 471 -1.68 -29.45 8.26
C ASP A 471 -2.84 -29.85 9.19
N SER A 472 -3.15 -28.99 10.17
CA SER A 472 -4.18 -29.26 11.18
C SER A 472 -5.62 -29.19 10.66
N LEU A 473 -5.90 -28.44 9.59
CA LEU A 473 -7.21 -28.46 8.92
C LEU A 473 -7.39 -29.77 8.15
N ALA A 474 -6.42 -30.17 7.32
CA ALA A 474 -6.46 -31.43 6.59
C ALA A 474 -6.63 -32.64 7.53
N LEU A 475 -5.89 -32.67 8.65
CA LEU A 475 -6.03 -33.70 9.67
C LEU A 475 -7.46 -33.73 10.26
N SER A 476 -8.02 -32.56 10.57
CA SER A 476 -9.38 -32.45 11.14
C SER A 476 -10.45 -32.89 10.14
N LEU A 477 -10.31 -32.51 8.87
CA LEU A 477 -11.19 -32.93 7.77
C LEU A 477 -11.14 -34.45 7.55
N GLN A 478 -9.94 -35.05 7.58
CA GLN A 478 -9.77 -36.50 7.45
C GLN A 478 -10.49 -37.28 8.56
N HIS A 479 -10.54 -36.73 9.78
CA HIS A 479 -11.17 -37.35 10.95
C HIS A 479 -12.64 -36.91 11.17
N GLY A 480 -13.18 -36.02 10.33
CA GLY A 480 -14.53 -35.47 10.48
C GLY A 480 -14.77 -34.73 11.81
N SER A 481 -13.72 -34.28 12.49
CA SER A 481 -13.75 -33.64 13.80
C SER A 481 -12.47 -32.84 14.04
N LEU A 482 -12.49 -31.83 14.92
CA LEU A 482 -11.28 -31.10 15.29
C LEU A 482 -10.22 -32.04 15.87
N GLN A 483 -9.03 -32.02 15.30
CA GLN A 483 -7.87 -32.79 15.75
C GLN A 483 -6.69 -31.85 16.04
N SER A 484 -5.85 -32.24 16.99
CA SER A 484 -4.61 -31.53 17.31
C SER A 484 -3.39 -32.31 16.80
N LEU A 485 -2.51 -31.63 16.08
CA LEU A 485 -1.18 -32.13 15.73
C LEU A 485 -0.36 -32.35 17.03
N PRO A 486 0.49 -33.40 17.09
CA PRO A 486 1.36 -33.64 18.25
C PRO A 486 2.46 -32.57 18.39
N GLY A 487 2.75 -31.82 17.33
CA GLY A 487 3.70 -30.73 17.26
C GLY A 487 3.82 -30.22 15.83
N ILE A 488 4.43 -29.05 15.65
CA ILE A 488 4.70 -28.47 14.32
C ILE A 488 6.08 -28.92 13.85
N THR A 489 6.14 -29.53 12.66
CA THR A 489 7.40 -29.99 12.04
C THR A 489 7.71 -29.28 10.72
N SER A 490 6.76 -28.55 10.15
CA SER A 490 7.00 -27.70 8.98
C SER A 490 7.87 -26.48 9.32
N LEU A 491 8.70 -26.06 8.36
CA LEU A 491 9.44 -24.81 8.38
C LEU A 491 8.54 -23.57 8.20
N ALA A 492 7.31 -23.72 7.70
CA ALA A 492 6.33 -22.66 7.50
C ALA A 492 5.64 -22.25 8.83
N THR A 493 6.41 -21.72 9.78
CA THR A 493 5.97 -21.47 11.18
C THR A 493 4.69 -20.64 11.32
N SER A 494 4.39 -19.76 10.36
CA SER A 494 3.14 -18.96 10.37
C SER A 494 1.87 -19.79 10.08
N LEU A 495 2.01 -21.01 9.56
CA LEU A 495 0.94 -22.00 9.46
C LEU A 495 0.82 -22.87 10.73
N GLY A 496 1.78 -22.76 11.66
CA GLY A 496 1.97 -23.67 12.80
C GLY A 496 0.94 -23.59 13.92
N ALA A 497 -0.36 -23.59 13.60
CA ALA A 497 -1.41 -23.86 14.57
C ALA A 497 -1.54 -25.38 14.74
N VAL A 498 -1.42 -25.88 15.98
CA VAL A 498 -1.60 -27.31 16.26
C VAL A 498 -3.06 -27.77 16.06
N CYS A 499 -4.02 -26.85 16.16
CA CYS A 499 -5.44 -27.08 15.91
C CYS A 499 -6.04 -25.81 15.31
N VAL A 500 -6.84 -25.95 14.24
CA VAL A 500 -7.59 -24.83 13.66
C VAL A 500 -8.75 -24.36 14.55
N ALA A 501 -9.22 -23.15 14.31
CA ALA A 501 -10.47 -22.67 14.92
C ALA A 501 -11.66 -23.57 14.53
N GLU A 502 -12.63 -23.74 15.44
CA GLU A 502 -13.84 -24.53 15.16
C GLU A 502 -14.57 -24.03 13.91
N LYS A 503 -14.64 -22.71 13.74
CA LYS A 503 -15.26 -22.06 12.59
C LYS A 503 -14.59 -22.42 11.26
N THR A 504 -13.27 -22.61 11.27
CA THR A 504 -12.49 -23.02 10.09
C THR A 504 -12.82 -24.44 9.67
N PHE A 505 -12.90 -25.37 10.63
CA PHE A 505 -13.34 -26.73 10.37
C PHE A 505 -14.80 -26.77 9.87
N GLN A 506 -15.70 -25.98 10.47
CA GLN A 506 -17.09 -25.87 10.02
C GLN A 506 -17.17 -25.37 8.56
N TYR A 507 -16.49 -24.28 8.22
CA TYR A 507 -16.51 -23.72 6.86
C TYR A 507 -15.85 -24.62 5.81
N ALA A 508 -14.81 -25.37 6.17
CA ALA A 508 -14.20 -26.32 5.24
C ALA A 508 -15.03 -27.60 5.04
N SER A 509 -15.77 -28.03 6.07
CA SER A 509 -16.62 -29.24 6.02
C SER A 509 -18.00 -28.99 5.41
N SER A 510 -18.57 -27.80 5.66
CA SER A 510 -19.91 -27.39 5.23
C SER A 510 -19.92 -25.89 4.89
N PRO A 511 -19.36 -25.49 3.74
CA PRO A 511 -19.29 -24.09 3.34
C PRO A 511 -20.68 -23.48 3.06
N PRO A 512 -20.80 -22.14 3.10
CA PRO A 512 -22.03 -21.44 2.73
C PRO A 512 -22.44 -21.67 1.27
N ALA A 513 -23.72 -21.47 0.97
CA ALA A 513 -24.26 -21.70 -0.37
C ALA A 513 -23.59 -20.81 -1.43
N GLY A 514 -23.10 -21.42 -2.51
CA GLY A 514 -22.35 -20.72 -3.56
C GLY A 514 -20.83 -20.72 -3.37
N ILE A 515 -20.32 -21.37 -2.31
CA ILE A 515 -18.89 -21.56 -2.03
C ILE A 515 -18.62 -23.07 -1.94
N ASP A 516 -17.55 -23.53 -2.58
CA ASP A 516 -16.97 -24.85 -2.32
C ASP A 516 -15.54 -24.68 -1.81
N VAL A 517 -15.17 -25.43 -0.77
CA VAL A 517 -13.81 -25.44 -0.21
C VAL A 517 -13.09 -26.73 -0.60
N ALA A 518 -11.78 -26.64 -0.86
CA ALA A 518 -10.90 -27.80 -0.93
C ALA A 518 -9.62 -27.55 -0.12
N SER A 519 -9.27 -28.48 0.77
CA SER A 519 -7.98 -28.50 1.47
C SER A 519 -6.89 -29.08 0.58
N VAL A 520 -5.70 -28.51 0.65
CA VAL A 520 -4.54 -28.86 -0.17
C VAL A 520 -3.29 -28.79 0.71
N VAL A 521 -2.61 -29.92 0.90
CA VAL A 521 -1.33 -29.96 1.65
C VAL A 521 -0.16 -30.17 0.70
N GLY A 522 0.90 -29.38 0.83
CA GLY A 522 2.15 -29.56 0.08
C GLY A 522 3.40 -29.68 0.97
N SER A 523 4.56 -29.87 0.34
CA SER A 523 5.84 -29.90 1.07
C SER A 523 6.38 -28.50 1.37
N ASP A 524 7.29 -28.39 2.34
CA ASP A 524 8.04 -27.15 2.56
C ASP A 524 8.91 -26.77 1.34
N ALA A 525 9.32 -27.75 0.53
CA ALA A 525 10.03 -27.49 -0.72
C ALA A 525 9.09 -26.91 -1.81
N GLU A 526 7.82 -27.33 -1.86
CA GLU A 526 6.80 -26.66 -2.68
C GLU A 526 6.58 -25.21 -2.21
N ALA A 527 6.46 -25.00 -0.91
CA ALA A 527 6.38 -23.66 -0.33
C ALA A 527 7.60 -22.79 -0.70
N ALA A 528 8.81 -23.35 -0.62
CA ALA A 528 10.06 -22.70 -0.98
C ALA A 528 10.14 -22.34 -2.46
N ARG A 529 9.65 -23.19 -3.37
CA ARG A 529 9.52 -22.84 -4.80
C ARG A 529 8.60 -21.65 -5.01
N GLY A 530 7.47 -21.58 -4.31
CA GLY A 530 6.59 -20.42 -4.34
C GLY A 530 7.24 -19.13 -3.82
N VAL A 531 8.06 -19.21 -2.77
CA VAL A 531 8.89 -18.07 -2.29
C VAL A 531 9.86 -17.62 -3.37
N LEU A 532 10.59 -18.55 -4.00
CA LEU A 532 11.55 -18.22 -5.06
C LEU A 532 10.89 -17.59 -6.28
N ARG A 533 9.72 -18.09 -6.73
CA ARG A 533 8.96 -17.43 -7.81
C ARG A 533 8.62 -15.99 -7.47
N LEU A 534 8.12 -15.72 -6.26
CA LEU A 534 7.79 -14.34 -5.86
C LEU A 534 9.03 -13.44 -5.77
N ALA A 535 10.18 -13.96 -5.34
CA ALA A 535 11.43 -13.22 -5.33
C ALA A 535 11.99 -12.97 -6.75
N ASP A 536 11.99 -13.99 -7.61
CA ASP A 536 12.64 -13.99 -8.93
C ASP A 536 11.75 -13.40 -10.05
N ASP A 537 10.43 -13.45 -9.91
CA ASP A 537 9.47 -12.86 -10.86
C ASP A 537 8.97 -11.48 -10.39
N LEU A 538 8.67 -11.31 -9.09
CA LEU A 538 8.01 -10.10 -8.55
C LEU A 538 8.83 -9.28 -7.56
N ARG A 539 10.08 -9.69 -7.23
CA ARG A 539 10.94 -9.07 -6.19
C ARG A 539 10.34 -9.08 -4.78
N LEU A 540 9.31 -9.88 -4.53
CA LEU A 540 8.63 -9.98 -3.23
C LEU A 540 9.30 -11.05 -2.35
N GLN A 541 9.82 -10.63 -1.20
CA GLN A 541 10.26 -11.55 -0.15
C GLN A 541 9.07 -11.94 0.72
N VAL A 542 8.74 -13.24 0.78
CA VAL A 542 7.60 -13.75 1.55
C VAL A 542 7.95 -15.02 2.33
N GLU A 543 7.17 -15.37 3.34
CA GLU A 543 7.36 -16.63 4.07
C GLU A 543 6.89 -17.85 3.28
N LEU A 544 7.35 -19.04 3.68
CA LEU A 544 6.86 -20.34 3.15
C LEU A 544 5.33 -20.45 3.24
N ALA A 545 4.73 -19.90 4.30
CA ALA A 545 3.28 -19.78 4.48
C ALA A 545 2.58 -19.09 3.29
N CYS A 546 3.20 -18.07 2.71
CA CYS A 546 2.73 -17.40 1.51
C CYS A 546 3.11 -18.19 0.24
N GLY A 547 4.33 -18.72 0.19
CA GLY A 547 4.85 -19.47 -0.95
C GLY A 547 3.98 -20.69 -1.33
N ILE A 548 3.45 -21.43 -0.36
CA ILE A 548 2.59 -22.59 -0.66
C ILE A 548 1.31 -22.20 -1.41
N SER A 549 0.74 -21.02 -1.15
CA SER A 549 -0.44 -20.51 -1.89
C SER A 549 -0.12 -20.24 -3.36
N VAL A 550 1.11 -19.81 -3.66
CA VAL A 550 1.58 -19.60 -5.04
C VAL A 550 1.81 -20.95 -5.72
N GLU A 551 2.54 -21.88 -5.11
CA GLU A 551 2.88 -23.15 -5.76
C GLU A 551 1.64 -24.02 -6.00
N VAL A 552 0.64 -24.00 -5.10
CA VAL A 552 -0.67 -24.64 -5.32
C VAL A 552 -1.42 -24.08 -6.53
N ALA A 553 -1.24 -22.78 -6.83
CA ALA A 553 -1.86 -22.10 -7.95
C ALA A 553 -1.09 -22.22 -9.28
N VAL A 554 0.10 -22.83 -9.29
CA VAL A 554 0.96 -22.93 -10.47
C VAL A 554 0.93 -24.34 -11.10
N GLY A 555 1.12 -24.40 -12.41
CA GLY A 555 1.29 -25.65 -13.16
C GLY A 555 0.05 -26.54 -13.21
N GLY A 556 0.27 -27.85 -13.31
CA GLY A 556 -0.81 -28.85 -13.43
C GLY A 556 -1.64 -29.03 -12.16
N ARG A 557 -1.12 -28.65 -10.99
CA ARG A 557 -1.74 -28.91 -9.68
C ARG A 557 -3.08 -28.18 -9.55
N LEU A 558 -3.12 -26.89 -9.88
CA LEU A 558 -4.35 -26.10 -9.86
C LEU A 558 -5.44 -26.68 -10.79
N ARG A 559 -5.06 -27.16 -11.98
CA ARG A 559 -6.01 -27.79 -12.92
C ARG A 559 -6.52 -29.14 -12.40
N ASN A 560 -5.72 -29.91 -11.68
CA ASN A 560 -6.18 -31.15 -11.06
C ASN A 560 -7.15 -30.88 -9.89
N LEU A 561 -6.91 -29.82 -9.11
CA LEU A 561 -7.75 -29.41 -7.99
C LEU A 561 -9.07 -28.76 -8.44
N ILE A 562 -9.06 -28.05 -9.57
CA ILE A 562 -10.24 -27.43 -10.17
C ILE A 562 -10.30 -27.79 -11.67
N PRO A 563 -10.83 -28.99 -12.02
CA PRO A 563 -10.82 -29.54 -13.38
C PRO A 563 -11.47 -28.64 -14.44
N ASP A 564 -12.48 -27.87 -14.06
CA ASP A 564 -13.26 -27.04 -14.99
C ASP A 564 -12.66 -25.63 -15.21
N LEU A 565 -11.44 -25.35 -14.74
CA LEU A 565 -10.78 -24.08 -15.04
C LEU A 565 -10.53 -23.94 -16.54
N THR A 566 -10.99 -22.82 -17.09
CA THR A 566 -10.79 -22.44 -18.49
C THR A 566 -9.73 -21.34 -18.59
N PRO A 567 -9.19 -21.04 -19.79
CA PRO A 567 -8.34 -19.87 -20.01
C PRO A 567 -9.01 -18.52 -19.66
N ASN A 568 -10.34 -18.48 -19.55
CA ASN A 568 -11.12 -17.30 -19.15
C ASN A 568 -11.44 -17.27 -17.65
N SER A 569 -11.06 -18.32 -16.91
CA SER A 569 -11.27 -18.40 -15.46
C SER A 569 -10.27 -17.53 -14.73
N ARG A 570 -10.72 -16.88 -13.66
CA ARG A 570 -9.91 -15.95 -12.85
C ARG A 570 -9.61 -16.58 -11.50
N VAL A 571 -8.32 -16.60 -11.16
CA VAL A 571 -7.82 -17.18 -9.92
C VAL A 571 -7.11 -16.08 -9.16
N VAL A 572 -7.54 -15.84 -7.92
CA VAL A 572 -6.91 -14.91 -6.99
C VAL A 572 -6.01 -15.72 -6.06
N ILE A 573 -4.77 -15.27 -5.88
CA ILE A 573 -3.84 -15.86 -4.92
C ILE A 573 -3.63 -14.83 -3.82
N VAL A 574 -3.93 -15.18 -2.57
CA VAL A 574 -3.68 -14.30 -1.44
C VAL A 574 -2.22 -14.38 -1.05
N VAL A 575 -1.47 -13.35 -1.43
CA VAL A 575 -0.05 -13.18 -1.06
C VAL A 575 0.01 -12.60 0.36
N CYS A 576 -0.15 -13.45 1.38
CA CYS A 576 -0.18 -13.04 2.80
C CYS A 576 1.17 -12.46 3.31
N GLY A 577 2.26 -12.66 2.56
CA GLY A 577 3.56 -12.04 2.81
C GLY A 577 4.34 -12.71 3.95
N GLY A 578 4.61 -11.95 5.00
CA GLY A 578 5.27 -12.41 6.23
C GLY A 578 6.63 -11.75 6.50
N SER A 579 6.97 -11.63 7.78
CA SER A 579 8.18 -10.96 8.28
C SER A 579 9.27 -11.91 8.80
N ASN A 580 9.01 -13.22 8.93
CA ASN A 580 10.00 -14.24 9.33
C ASN A 580 10.76 -14.80 8.10
N ILE A 581 11.20 -13.91 7.21
CA ILE A 581 12.00 -14.21 6.00
C ILE A 581 13.17 -13.23 5.89
N THR A 582 14.24 -13.66 5.23
CA THR A 582 15.46 -12.89 4.91
C THR A 582 16.01 -13.32 3.56
N ALA A 583 16.86 -12.50 2.94
CA ALA A 583 17.50 -12.84 1.67
C ALA A 583 18.39 -14.10 1.79
N GLU A 584 19.05 -14.27 2.94
CA GLU A 584 19.87 -15.43 3.27
C GLU A 584 19.03 -16.71 3.33
N MET A 585 17.83 -16.67 3.94
CA MET A 585 16.90 -17.80 3.95
C MET A 585 16.41 -18.14 2.54
N ILE A 586 16.16 -17.15 1.68
CA ILE A 586 15.75 -17.37 0.29
C ILE A 586 16.90 -18.02 -0.52
N ALA A 587 18.14 -17.57 -0.31
CA ALA A 587 19.32 -18.17 -0.93
C ALA A 587 19.55 -19.62 -0.47
N GLU A 588 19.37 -19.91 0.83
CA GLU A 588 19.43 -21.26 1.38
C GLU A 588 18.33 -22.17 0.79
N TYR A 589 17.10 -21.69 0.67
CA TYR A 589 16.01 -22.44 0.01
C TYR A 589 16.35 -22.79 -1.45
N ARG A 590 16.96 -21.86 -2.20
CA ARG A 590 17.45 -22.14 -3.57
C ARG A 590 18.50 -23.25 -3.56
N HIS A 591 19.49 -23.16 -2.68
CA HIS A 591 20.54 -24.16 -2.59
C HIS A 591 20.02 -25.56 -2.19
N GLN A 592 19.07 -25.63 -1.25
CA GLN A 592 18.43 -26.88 -0.84
C GLN A 592 17.61 -27.52 -1.98
N LEU A 593 16.84 -26.71 -2.72
CA LEU A 593 16.07 -27.17 -3.89
C LEU A 593 16.99 -27.68 -5.01
N GLU A 594 18.06 -26.95 -5.33
CA GLU A 594 19.11 -27.39 -6.28
C GLU A 594 19.81 -28.68 -5.83
N SER A 595 19.92 -28.89 -4.51
CA SER A 595 20.48 -30.10 -3.89
C SER A 595 19.47 -31.27 -3.77
N GLY A 596 18.25 -31.12 -4.30
CA GLY A 596 17.25 -32.20 -4.36
C GLY A 596 16.25 -32.26 -3.21
N TRP A 597 16.06 -31.17 -2.46
CA TRP A 597 14.95 -31.03 -1.50
C TRP A 597 13.60 -31.05 -2.24
N ASN A 598 12.66 -31.90 -1.80
CA ASN A 598 11.37 -32.17 -2.46
C ASN A 598 10.22 -32.22 -1.45
#